data_AF-A0A8T4T086-F1
#
_entry.id   AF-A0A8T4T086-F1
#
_cell.length_a   1.000
_cell.length_b   1.000
_cell.length_c   1.000
_cell.angle_alpha   90.00
_cell.angle_beta   90.00
_cell.angle_gamma   90.00
#
_symmetry.space_group_name_H-M   'P 1'
#
loop_
_entity.id
_entity.type
_entity.pdbx_description
1 polymer ?
#
loop_
_entity_poly.entity_id
_entity_poly.type
_entity_poly.pdbx_seq_one_letter_code
_entity_poly.pdbx_strand_id
1 'polypeptide(L)'
;MQQQYLDVLEYLPESIVTEGGVEYPLNIILDESHIMVNYHLEAIAPSGTGFQEYSYTLPRYIPQTEETFEVLGLLQAEMGKTPNGNLSFPNHEYCIINQVMQWFTDVFNLPYDTWRWSIKLNINEPVDQTYREQVETKAVNHWLQRTKTSLEKSYPKKVTYVNENYTQNKILSFHDYGTLVLEYKNKLFSDILKHFIKKITYEKLLNFDKELIRGFMRGIIAGEGCVELSKTDKKYRVHISVSKEDEKEIYYQSLKKLEVDSIKYPGDKLVISKRKNNIQLLLQQLMTLSHEKYAKFCTMMKQYPNIRDETPYFRPKGEYIPHRIPQEKIAKIVELYNAGVTRTVTIAEQLGISPIKVNRVLRANDLGKRAKKPTPEPLRKEIADFARNNLHLSHKKLAEHFQVHEATITRICKKYKIKKSNKSLCKIPEEKIQRIIQIYKENSIVKFSEIRKEVGVSDSVIKRVRKENNLEHLGFMHLIGNNNRKYKLQKNKFVTTVQR
;
A
#
# COMPACT_ATOMS: atom_id res chain seq x y z
N MET A 1 -27.37 15.30 -2.88
CA MET A 1 -27.72 14.37 -1.79
C MET A 1 -27.25 15.01 -0.51
N GLN A 2 -28.12 15.17 0.50
CA GLN A 2 -27.69 15.63 1.82
C GLN A 2 -26.79 14.53 2.42
N GLN A 3 -25.60 14.90 2.88
CA GLN A 3 -24.69 13.97 3.52
C GLN A 3 -25.29 13.57 4.87
N GLN A 4 -25.51 12.27 5.07
CA GLN A 4 -25.99 11.73 6.34
C GLN A 4 -24.81 11.49 7.28
N TYR A 5 -25.04 11.68 8.58
CA TYR A 5 -24.04 11.52 9.63
C TYR A 5 -24.62 10.72 10.78
N LEU A 6 -23.77 9.92 11.43
CA LEU A 6 -24.04 9.29 12.73
C LEU A 6 -23.64 10.29 13.82
N ASP A 7 -24.57 10.69 14.69
CA ASP A 7 -24.24 11.47 15.89
C ASP A 7 -23.68 10.53 16.97
N VAL A 8 -22.37 10.61 17.21
CA VAL A 8 -21.61 9.78 18.15
C VAL A 8 -22.20 9.85 19.56
N LEU A 9 -22.84 10.96 19.93
CA LEU A 9 -23.50 11.11 21.23
C LEU A 9 -24.55 10.03 21.48
N GLU A 10 -25.30 9.62 20.44
CA GLU A 10 -26.31 8.56 20.54
C GLU A 10 -25.71 7.18 20.84
N TYR A 11 -24.39 7.04 20.71
CA TYR A 11 -23.66 5.79 20.80
C TYR A 11 -22.61 5.80 21.91
N LEU A 12 -22.54 6.85 22.72
CA LEU A 12 -21.69 6.84 23.91
C LEU A 12 -22.34 5.97 25.01
N PRO A 13 -21.53 5.18 25.74
CA PRO A 13 -22.03 4.54 26.95
C PRO A 13 -22.28 5.60 28.04
N GLU A 14 -23.16 5.31 28.99
CA GLU A 14 -23.39 6.17 30.15
C GLU A 14 -22.22 6.11 31.16
N SER A 15 -21.47 5.00 31.14
CA SER A 15 -20.41 4.68 32.08
C SER A 15 -19.32 3.80 31.43
N ILE A 16 -18.16 3.71 32.07
CA ILE A 16 -17.08 2.79 31.71
C ILE A 16 -16.84 1.81 32.84
N VAL A 17 -16.72 0.51 32.50
CA VAL A 17 -16.41 -0.56 33.45
C VAL A 17 -14.91 -0.84 33.43
N THR A 18 -14.26 -0.70 34.58
CA THR A 18 -12.83 -1.00 34.75
C THR A 18 -12.57 -2.51 34.84
N GLU A 19 -11.28 -2.91 34.83
CA GLU A 19 -10.89 -4.32 34.96
C GLU A 19 -11.32 -4.95 36.30
N GLY A 20 -11.53 -4.13 37.34
CA GLY A 20 -12.09 -4.57 38.63
C GLY A 20 -13.61 -4.70 38.64
N GLY A 21 -14.29 -4.50 37.51
CA GLY A 21 -15.75 -4.50 37.42
C GLY A 21 -16.42 -3.24 38.00
N VAL A 22 -15.64 -2.25 38.46
CA VAL A 22 -16.16 -0.99 38.99
C VAL A 22 -16.57 -0.09 37.83
N GLU A 23 -17.80 0.40 37.91
CA GLU A 23 -18.44 1.28 36.93
C GLU A 23 -18.21 2.75 37.30
N TYR A 24 -17.78 3.54 36.33
CA TYR A 24 -17.54 4.98 36.49
C TYR A 24 -18.39 5.75 35.48
N PRO A 25 -19.23 6.71 35.92
CA PRO A 25 -20.06 7.50 35.01
C PRO A 25 -19.17 8.36 34.11
N LEU A 26 -19.56 8.49 32.84
CA LEU A 26 -18.90 9.41 31.91
C LEU A 26 -19.46 10.82 32.07
N ASN A 27 -18.56 11.78 32.29
CA ASN A 27 -18.86 13.19 32.13
C ASN A 27 -18.69 13.58 30.66
N ILE A 28 -19.77 14.14 30.08
CA ILE A 28 -19.85 14.46 28.66
C ILE A 28 -19.98 15.98 28.52
N ILE A 29 -19.01 16.59 27.84
CA ILE A 29 -19.00 18.01 27.49
C ILE A 29 -19.09 18.10 25.97
N LEU A 30 -20.07 18.85 25.47
CA LEU A 30 -20.45 18.90 24.06
C LEU A 30 -20.17 20.28 23.47
N ASP A 31 -19.64 20.31 22.26
CA ASP A 31 -19.74 21.47 21.36
C ASP A 31 -20.45 21.10 20.04
N GLU A 32 -20.49 22.03 19.08
CA GLU A 32 -21.16 21.82 17.80
C GLU A 32 -20.55 20.69 16.96
N SER A 33 -19.27 20.39 17.16
CA SER A 33 -18.43 19.57 16.29
C SER A 33 -17.74 18.40 17.01
N HIS A 34 -17.54 18.49 18.32
CA HIS A 34 -16.80 17.55 19.13
C HIS A 34 -17.54 17.20 20.43
N ILE A 35 -17.18 16.04 20.97
CA ILE A 35 -17.61 15.56 22.27
C ILE A 35 -16.36 15.27 23.10
N MET A 36 -16.23 15.94 24.24
CA MET A 36 -15.22 15.61 25.24
C MET A 36 -15.84 14.70 26.30
N VAL A 37 -15.24 13.52 26.46
CA VAL A 37 -15.63 12.53 27.46
C VAL A 37 -14.54 12.43 28.52
N ASN A 38 -14.91 12.35 29.78
CA ASN A 38 -13.97 12.08 30.86
C ASN A 38 -14.58 11.26 32.00
N TYR A 39 -13.73 10.57 32.78
CA TYR A 39 -14.09 9.97 34.05
C TYR A 39 -12.92 10.04 35.03
N HIS A 40 -13.22 9.96 36.32
CA HIS A 40 -12.24 10.02 37.40
C HIS A 40 -12.13 8.69 38.12
N LEU A 41 -10.91 8.19 38.31
CA LEU A 41 -10.63 7.06 39.21
C LEU A 41 -10.15 7.61 40.55
N GLU A 42 -10.72 7.09 41.64
CA GLU A 42 -10.13 7.24 42.97
C GLU A 42 -8.85 6.41 43.04
N ALA A 43 -7.70 7.08 43.01
CA ALA A 43 -6.41 6.45 43.18
C ALA A 43 -6.07 6.39 44.67
N ILE A 44 -6.03 5.17 45.21
CA ILE A 44 -5.43 4.91 46.53
C ILE A 44 -3.92 4.89 46.34
N ALA A 45 -3.28 6.06 46.40
CA ALA A 45 -1.83 6.15 46.41
C ALA A 45 -1.29 5.95 47.84
N PRO A 46 -0.07 5.42 48.03
CA PRO A 46 0.55 5.28 49.34
C PRO A 46 0.69 6.61 50.11
N SER A 47 0.63 7.74 49.41
CA SER A 47 0.79 9.10 49.96
C SER A 47 -0.52 9.87 50.15
N GLY A 48 -1.68 9.25 49.92
CA GLY A 48 -3.00 9.89 50.10
C GLY A 48 -4.01 9.57 49.00
N THR A 49 -5.24 10.07 49.16
CA THR A 49 -6.30 9.98 48.16
C THR A 49 -6.02 10.96 47.02
N GLY A 50 -5.81 10.45 45.81
CA GLY A 50 -5.70 11.24 44.59
C GLY A 50 -6.77 10.84 43.58
N PHE A 51 -7.08 11.71 42.63
CA PHE A 51 -7.92 11.36 41.50
C PHE A 51 -7.07 11.27 40.24
N GLN A 52 -7.25 10.21 39.47
CA GLN A 52 -6.70 10.12 38.12
C GLN A 52 -7.82 10.39 37.12
N GLU A 53 -7.70 11.48 36.36
CA GLU A 53 -8.62 11.81 35.28
C GLU A 53 -8.20 11.14 33.98
N TYR A 54 -9.19 10.57 33.28
CA TYR A 54 -9.04 10.06 31.92
C TYR A 54 -9.97 10.86 31.03
N SER A 55 -9.43 11.54 30.02
CA SER A 55 -10.21 12.36 29.09
C SER A 55 -9.87 12.04 27.63
N TYR A 56 -10.87 12.22 26.76
CA TYR A 56 -10.71 12.07 25.32
C TYR A 56 -11.68 12.98 24.56
N THR A 57 -11.25 13.48 23.40
CA THR A 57 -12.09 14.29 22.51
C THR A 57 -12.39 13.51 21.24
N LEU A 58 -13.66 13.44 20.87
CA LEU A 58 -14.18 12.73 19.70
C LEU A 58 -14.84 13.71 18.74
N PRO A 59 -14.86 13.43 17.43
CA PRO A 59 -15.80 14.10 16.54
C PRO A 59 -17.23 13.75 16.96
N ARG A 60 -18.14 14.72 16.89
CA ARG A 60 -19.56 14.48 17.13
C ARG A 60 -20.21 13.70 15.99
N TYR A 61 -19.79 13.95 14.76
CA TYR A 61 -20.44 13.40 13.57
C TYR A 61 -19.49 12.51 12.77
N ILE A 62 -19.92 11.27 12.48
CA ILE A 62 -19.21 10.35 11.61
C ILE A 62 -19.98 10.20 10.29
N PRO A 63 -19.34 10.34 9.11
CA PRO A 63 -20.03 10.19 7.83
C PRO A 63 -20.73 8.84 7.68
N GLN A 64 -22.02 8.84 7.37
CA GLN A 64 -22.80 7.62 7.14
C GLN A 64 -22.68 7.20 5.67
N THR A 65 -21.56 6.55 5.34
CA THR A 65 -21.16 6.15 3.98
C THR A 65 -20.91 4.65 3.89
N GLU A 66 -20.96 4.06 2.69
CA GLU A 66 -20.62 2.65 2.49
C GLU A 66 -19.19 2.36 2.99
N GLU A 67 -18.24 3.24 2.70
CA GLU A 67 -16.84 3.12 3.11
C GLU A 67 -16.67 3.14 4.62
N THR A 68 -17.45 3.96 5.33
CA THR A 68 -17.45 3.95 6.79
C THR A 68 -17.97 2.62 7.32
N PHE A 69 -19.06 2.11 6.76
CA PHE A 69 -19.63 0.83 7.18
C PHE A 69 -18.70 -0.36 6.84
N GLU A 70 -17.94 -0.30 5.74
CA GLU A 70 -16.87 -1.26 5.47
C GLU A 70 -15.84 -1.32 6.60
N VAL A 71 -15.38 -0.15 7.06
CA VAL A 71 -14.42 -0.08 8.17
C VAL A 71 -15.04 -0.55 9.48
N LEU A 72 -16.29 -0.18 9.78
CA LEU A 72 -16.97 -0.68 10.97
C LEU A 72 -17.16 -2.20 10.95
N GLY A 73 -17.45 -2.79 9.79
CA GLY A 73 -17.50 -4.25 9.62
C GLY A 73 -16.13 -4.92 9.80
N LEU A 74 -15.06 -4.33 9.26
CA LEU A 74 -13.68 -4.80 9.49
C LEU A 74 -13.30 -4.74 10.97
N LEU A 75 -13.66 -3.65 11.65
CA LEU A 75 -13.42 -3.50 13.08
C LEU A 75 -14.25 -4.53 13.86
N GLN A 76 -15.53 -4.73 13.56
CA GLN A 76 -16.33 -5.78 14.21
C GLN A 76 -15.71 -7.19 14.03
N ALA A 77 -15.12 -7.47 12.87
CA ALA A 77 -14.45 -8.74 12.60
C ALA A 77 -13.11 -8.91 13.34
N GLU A 78 -12.24 -7.88 13.33
CA GLU A 78 -10.84 -8.05 13.73
C GLU A 78 -10.47 -7.34 15.03
N MET A 79 -11.23 -6.32 15.45
CA MET A 79 -10.91 -5.47 16.59
C MET A 79 -11.13 -6.17 17.93
N GLY A 80 -10.25 -5.90 18.89
CA GLY A 80 -10.52 -6.22 20.30
C GLY A 80 -10.42 -7.71 20.66
N LYS A 81 -9.81 -8.54 19.82
CA LYS A 81 -9.41 -9.92 20.16
C LYS A 81 -8.37 -9.98 21.31
N THR A 82 -7.89 -8.82 21.78
CA THR A 82 -6.96 -8.68 22.92
C THR A 82 -7.64 -7.93 24.08
N PRO A 83 -7.63 -8.47 25.31
CA PRO A 83 -8.32 -7.88 26.48
C PRO A 83 -7.62 -6.66 27.09
N ASN A 84 -6.51 -6.18 26.51
CA ASN A 84 -5.56 -5.28 27.19
C ASN A 84 -5.99 -3.79 27.25
N GLY A 85 -7.29 -3.50 27.12
CA GLY A 85 -7.80 -2.12 27.08
C GLY A 85 -7.35 -1.29 25.88
N ASN A 86 -6.53 -1.83 24.98
CA ASN A 86 -6.07 -1.12 23.79
C ASN A 86 -6.92 -1.46 22.58
N LEU A 87 -6.95 -0.51 21.64
CA LEU A 87 -7.55 -0.73 20.34
C LEU A 87 -6.52 -1.44 19.45
N SER A 88 -6.71 -2.74 19.24
CA SER A 88 -5.83 -3.55 18.38
C SER A 88 -6.54 -3.94 17.09
N PHE A 89 -5.85 -3.77 15.96
CA PHE A 89 -6.31 -4.17 14.63
C PHE A 89 -5.23 -5.02 13.92
N PRO A 90 -5.39 -6.35 13.89
CA PRO A 90 -4.52 -7.26 13.15
C PRO A 90 -5.03 -7.49 11.71
N ASN A 91 -4.15 -7.41 10.71
CA ASN A 91 -4.47 -7.89 9.35
C ASN A 91 -3.23 -8.30 8.54
N HIS A 92 -3.40 -9.20 7.59
CA HIS A 92 -2.33 -9.69 6.70
C HIS A 92 -2.31 -8.97 5.34
N GLU A 93 -3.34 -8.17 5.02
CA GLU A 93 -3.42 -7.40 3.78
C GLU A 93 -3.18 -5.90 4.03
N TYR A 94 -2.10 -5.35 3.46
CA TYR A 94 -1.76 -3.93 3.60
C TYR A 94 -2.82 -2.97 3.01
N CYS A 95 -3.62 -3.40 2.03
CA CYS A 95 -4.71 -2.60 1.50
C CYS A 95 -5.79 -2.33 2.56
N ILE A 96 -6.19 -3.37 3.29
CA ILE A 96 -7.17 -3.29 4.38
C ILE A 96 -6.62 -2.41 5.51
N ILE A 97 -5.37 -2.65 5.92
CA ILE A 97 -4.68 -1.80 6.91
C ILE A 97 -4.74 -0.33 6.49
N ASN A 98 -4.35 -0.03 5.25
CA ASN A 98 -4.30 1.35 4.79
C ASN A 98 -5.69 2.00 4.74
N GLN A 99 -6.73 1.26 4.37
CA GLN A 99 -8.10 1.78 4.37
C GLN A 99 -8.58 2.13 5.78
N VAL A 100 -8.43 1.21 6.74
CA VAL A 100 -8.84 1.43 8.13
C VAL A 100 -8.09 2.60 8.75
N MET A 101 -6.79 2.67 8.53
CA MET A 101 -5.96 3.75 9.07
C MET A 101 -6.25 5.10 8.43
N GLN A 102 -6.53 5.14 7.13
CA GLN A 102 -6.97 6.36 6.47
C GLN A 102 -8.31 6.84 7.05
N TRP A 103 -9.26 5.93 7.29
CA TRP A 103 -10.53 6.27 7.94
C TRP A 103 -10.33 6.83 9.35
N PHE A 104 -9.44 6.25 10.16
CA PHE A 104 -9.09 6.83 11.46
C PHE A 104 -8.46 8.22 11.37
N THR A 105 -7.60 8.44 10.38
CA THR A 105 -7.03 9.78 10.11
C THR A 105 -8.12 10.77 9.72
N ASP A 106 -9.03 10.39 8.82
CA ASP A 106 -10.03 11.30 8.26
C ASP A 106 -11.17 11.59 9.25
N VAL A 107 -11.60 10.59 10.02
CA VAL A 107 -12.74 10.71 10.94
C VAL A 107 -12.31 11.21 12.32
N PHE A 108 -11.26 10.62 12.91
CA PHE A 108 -10.85 10.90 14.28
C PHE A 108 -9.60 11.78 14.39
N ASN A 109 -9.05 12.25 13.27
CA ASN A 109 -7.77 12.96 13.23
C ASN A 109 -6.64 12.16 13.92
N LEU A 110 -6.65 10.83 13.73
CA LEU A 110 -5.64 9.92 14.26
C LEU A 110 -4.66 9.50 13.15
N PRO A 111 -3.52 10.21 12.99
CA PRO A 111 -2.56 9.91 11.95
C PRO A 111 -1.86 8.57 12.19
N TYR A 112 -1.28 7.99 11.14
CA TYR A 112 -0.65 6.66 11.21
C TYR A 112 0.44 6.53 12.28
N ASP A 113 1.13 7.62 12.59
CA ASP A 113 2.21 7.64 13.57
C ASP A 113 1.72 7.69 15.02
N THR A 114 0.41 7.76 15.29
CA THR A 114 -0.12 7.54 16.65
C THR A 114 -0.20 6.07 17.02
N TRP A 115 -0.11 5.17 16.04
CA TRP A 115 -0.32 3.74 16.23
C TRP A 115 0.99 3.02 16.41
N ARG A 116 1.09 2.24 17.48
CA ARG A 116 2.19 1.30 17.65
C ARG A 116 1.97 0.07 16.80
N TRP A 117 3.04 -0.60 16.41
CA TRP A 117 2.90 -1.80 15.59
C TRP A 117 3.90 -2.91 15.92
N SER A 118 3.45 -4.14 15.72
CA SER A 118 4.26 -5.36 15.74
C SER A 118 3.82 -6.30 14.62
N ILE A 119 4.65 -7.28 14.27
CA ILE A 119 4.37 -8.26 13.23
C ILE A 119 4.30 -9.64 13.87
N LYS A 120 3.21 -10.36 13.64
CA LYS A 120 3.03 -11.76 14.04
C LYS A 120 3.30 -12.67 12.84
N LEU A 121 4.40 -13.42 12.87
CA LEU A 121 4.71 -14.42 11.85
C LEU A 121 4.09 -15.77 12.23
N ASN A 122 3.34 -16.37 11.31
CA ASN A 122 2.75 -17.70 11.50
C ASN A 122 3.74 -18.83 11.16
N ILE A 123 4.93 -18.76 11.77
CA ILE A 123 6.02 -19.72 11.58
C ILE A 123 6.70 -19.94 12.93
N ASN A 124 7.48 -21.02 13.05
CA ASN A 124 8.31 -21.25 14.24
C ASN A 124 9.46 -20.25 14.28
N GLU A 125 9.86 -19.86 15.48
CA GLU A 125 11.03 -19.00 15.67
C GLU A 125 12.30 -19.71 15.14
N PRO A 126 13.05 -19.08 14.21
CA PRO A 126 14.26 -19.71 13.69
C PRO A 126 15.36 -19.84 14.76
N VAL A 127 15.94 -21.03 14.87
CA VAL A 127 17.07 -21.32 15.78
C VAL A 127 18.35 -20.61 15.34
N ASP A 128 18.59 -20.54 14.03
CA ASP A 128 19.74 -19.82 13.47
C ASP A 128 19.53 -18.30 13.54
N GLN A 129 20.40 -17.61 14.30
CA GLN A 129 20.32 -16.18 14.52
C GLN A 129 20.37 -15.36 13.22
N THR A 130 21.25 -15.75 12.30
CA THR A 130 21.46 -15.00 11.05
C THR A 130 20.23 -15.09 10.16
N TYR A 131 19.62 -16.27 10.08
CA TYR A 131 18.39 -16.50 9.34
C TYR A 131 17.19 -15.80 9.99
N ARG A 132 17.10 -15.83 11.34
CA ARG A 132 16.09 -15.06 12.09
C ARG A 132 16.12 -13.58 11.71
N GLU A 133 17.30 -12.94 11.79
CA GLU A 133 17.48 -11.53 11.43
C GLU A 133 17.08 -11.23 9.98
N GLN A 134 17.37 -12.14 9.04
CA GLN A 134 16.97 -11.99 7.63
C GLN A 134 15.44 -12.04 7.45
N VAL A 135 14.77 -12.97 8.13
CA VAL A 135 13.30 -13.11 8.08
C VAL A 135 12.64 -11.87 8.66
N GLU A 136 13.07 -11.43 9.84
CA GLU A 136 12.54 -10.24 10.51
C GLU A 136 12.76 -8.98 9.69
N THR A 137 13.96 -8.79 9.14
CA THR A 137 14.28 -7.65 8.27
C THR A 137 13.38 -7.62 7.04
N LYS A 138 13.13 -8.77 6.41
CA LYS A 138 12.23 -8.87 5.24
C LYS A 138 10.78 -8.53 5.60
N ALA A 139 10.28 -9.07 6.70
CA ALA A 139 8.93 -8.79 7.18
C ALA A 139 8.74 -7.30 7.51
N VAL A 140 9.68 -6.71 8.28
CA VAL A 140 9.66 -5.29 8.61
C VAL A 140 9.71 -4.43 7.35
N ASN A 141 10.64 -4.70 6.43
CA ASN A 141 10.75 -3.93 5.19
C ASN A 141 9.50 -4.04 4.31
N HIS A 142 8.85 -5.20 4.25
CA HIS A 142 7.60 -5.38 3.54
C HIS A 142 6.53 -4.42 4.05
N TRP A 143 6.29 -4.42 5.36
CA TRP A 143 5.25 -3.59 5.97
C TRP A 143 5.56 -2.10 5.89
N LEU A 144 6.79 -1.68 6.14
CA LEU A 144 7.21 -0.28 6.01
C LEU A 144 7.10 0.24 4.57
N GLN A 145 7.30 -0.60 3.55
CA GLN A 145 7.18 -0.19 2.15
C GLN A 145 5.73 -0.14 1.65
N ARG A 146 4.82 -0.91 2.28
CA ARG A 146 3.43 -1.08 1.82
C ARG A 146 2.41 -0.29 2.63
N THR A 147 2.80 0.18 3.81
CA THR A 147 1.97 0.97 4.71
C THR A 147 2.65 2.30 5.02
N LYS A 148 1.93 3.25 5.62
CA LYS A 148 2.50 4.54 6.07
C LYS A 148 3.07 4.46 7.50
N THR A 149 3.31 3.26 8.02
CA THR A 149 3.86 3.08 9.37
C THR A 149 5.33 3.50 9.44
N SER A 150 5.77 4.00 10.61
CA SER A 150 7.17 4.40 10.83
C SER A 150 7.88 3.44 11.79
N LEU A 151 9.19 3.25 11.59
CA LEU A 151 9.99 2.37 12.45
C LEU A 151 10.02 2.84 13.92
N GLU A 152 9.89 4.15 14.15
CA GLU A 152 9.90 4.79 15.47
C GLU A 152 8.71 4.37 16.35
N LYS A 153 7.60 3.93 15.73
CA LYS A 153 6.39 3.50 16.44
C LYS A 153 6.32 1.99 16.64
N SER A 154 7.36 1.25 16.26
CA SER A 154 7.41 -0.19 16.47
C SER A 154 7.51 -0.55 17.97
N TYR A 155 6.96 -1.69 18.37
CA TYR A 155 7.26 -2.27 19.68
C TYR A 155 8.75 -2.64 19.79
N PRO A 156 9.34 -2.66 21.00
CA PRO A 156 10.72 -3.13 21.19
C PRO A 156 10.95 -4.50 20.56
N LYS A 157 10.01 -5.43 20.77
CA LYS A 157 9.93 -6.72 20.05
C LYS A 157 9.04 -6.53 18.82
N LYS A 158 9.66 -6.19 17.69
CA LYS A 158 8.97 -5.88 16.43
C LYS A 158 8.29 -7.08 15.80
N VAL A 159 8.91 -8.25 15.93
CA VAL A 159 8.44 -9.49 15.33
C VAL A 159 8.23 -10.54 16.42
N THR A 160 7.08 -11.20 16.38
CA THR A 160 6.73 -12.34 17.23
C THR A 160 6.33 -13.53 16.38
N TYR A 161 6.49 -14.73 16.92
CA TYR A 161 6.23 -16.00 16.24
C TYR A 161 5.05 -16.67 16.95
N VAL A 162 4.07 -17.17 16.20
CA VAL A 162 2.78 -17.64 16.76
C VAL A 162 2.70 -19.16 16.93
N ASN A 163 3.53 -19.94 16.22
CA ASN A 163 3.42 -21.39 16.24
C ASN A 163 4.47 -22.01 17.17
N GLU A 164 4.02 -22.55 18.31
CA GLU A 164 4.86 -23.29 19.26
C GLU A 164 4.81 -24.82 19.05
N ASN A 165 3.79 -25.33 18.32
CA ASN A 165 3.40 -26.74 18.35
C ASN A 165 3.58 -27.55 17.04
N TYR A 166 4.14 -26.98 15.96
CA TYR A 166 4.45 -27.75 14.75
C TYR A 166 5.93 -28.12 14.66
N THR A 167 6.18 -29.41 14.85
CA THR A 167 7.48 -30.08 14.77
C THR A 167 8.08 -30.08 13.35
N GLN A 168 9.41 -29.96 13.31
CA GLN A 168 10.35 -30.22 12.21
C GLN A 168 10.42 -29.20 11.06
N ASN A 169 11.49 -28.39 11.05
CA ASN A 169 12.32 -27.88 9.94
C ASN A 169 11.78 -27.94 8.49
N LYS A 170 10.51 -27.61 8.26
CA LYS A 170 9.99 -27.48 6.89
C LYS A 170 10.45 -26.12 6.37
N ILE A 171 11.23 -26.13 5.29
CA ILE A 171 11.62 -24.92 4.56
C ILE A 171 10.32 -24.19 4.21
N LEU A 172 10.10 -23.06 4.87
CA LEU A 172 8.87 -22.27 4.76
C LEU A 172 8.76 -21.74 3.33
N SER A 173 7.62 -22.00 2.67
CA SER A 173 7.31 -21.35 1.41
C SER A 173 7.19 -19.85 1.62
N PHE A 174 7.92 -19.08 0.82
CA PHE A 174 8.32 -17.69 1.04
C PHE A 174 7.21 -16.64 0.88
N HIS A 175 5.99 -16.80 1.40
CA HIS A 175 4.91 -15.85 1.07
C HIS A 175 4.07 -15.17 2.16
N ASP A 176 4.25 -15.46 3.44
CA ASP A 176 3.49 -14.74 4.46
C ASP A 176 4.42 -13.82 5.25
N TYR A 177 4.45 -12.53 4.91
CA TYR A 177 5.17 -11.48 5.66
C TYR A 177 4.54 -11.20 7.06
N GLY A 178 3.74 -12.14 7.56
CA GLY A 178 3.03 -12.07 8.83
C GLY A 178 1.74 -11.28 8.77
N THR A 179 1.15 -11.15 9.95
CA THR A 179 0.05 -10.23 10.25
C THR A 179 0.63 -8.99 10.89
N LEU A 180 0.35 -7.81 10.34
CA LEU A 180 0.66 -6.54 11.00
C LEU A 180 -0.41 -6.29 12.06
N VAL A 181 0.03 -6.04 13.29
CA VAL A 181 -0.84 -5.70 14.41
C VAL A 181 -0.62 -4.25 14.76
N LEU A 182 -1.64 -3.42 14.55
CA LEU A 182 -1.64 -2.01 14.95
C LEU A 182 -2.34 -1.86 16.30
N GLU A 183 -1.79 -1.00 17.15
CA GLU A 183 -2.30 -0.77 18.50
C GLU A 183 -2.33 0.73 18.83
N TYR A 184 -3.50 1.23 19.22
CA TYR A 184 -3.67 2.56 19.76
C TYR A 184 -3.92 2.49 21.27
N LYS A 185 -2.98 3.06 22.04
CA LYS A 185 -2.94 2.95 23.50
C LYS A 185 -3.77 4.06 24.16
N ASN A 186 -5.09 3.92 24.08
CA ASN A 186 -6.04 4.75 24.83
C ASN A 186 -7.26 3.90 25.21
N LYS A 187 -7.42 3.64 26.52
CA LYS A 187 -8.47 2.74 27.03
C LYS A 187 -9.87 3.31 26.84
N LEU A 188 -10.07 4.57 27.24
CA LEU A 188 -11.35 5.26 27.08
C LEU A 188 -11.82 5.27 25.62
N PHE A 189 -10.93 5.62 24.69
CA PHE A 189 -11.25 5.59 23.26
C PHE A 189 -11.58 4.19 22.75
N SER A 190 -10.77 3.19 23.14
CA SER A 190 -11.01 1.78 22.78
C SER A 190 -12.39 1.32 23.24
N ASP A 191 -12.76 1.62 24.49
CA ASP A 191 -14.02 1.17 25.08
C ASP A 191 -15.22 1.88 24.45
N ILE A 192 -15.11 3.18 24.17
CA ILE A 192 -16.12 3.93 23.43
C ILE A 192 -16.29 3.38 22.02
N LEU A 193 -15.21 3.14 21.28
CA LEU A 193 -15.31 2.63 19.90
C LEU A 193 -15.88 1.20 19.86
N LYS A 194 -15.54 0.35 20.83
CA LYS A 194 -16.15 -0.98 20.97
C LYS A 194 -17.64 -0.88 21.26
N HIS A 195 -18.05 0.03 22.15
CA HIS A 195 -19.46 0.26 22.45
C HIS A 195 -20.20 0.80 21.22
N PHE A 196 -19.61 1.75 20.50
CA PHE A 196 -20.12 2.32 19.26
C PHE A 196 -20.42 1.24 18.21
N ILE A 197 -19.43 0.39 17.92
CA ILE A 197 -19.57 -0.70 16.94
C ILE A 197 -20.59 -1.74 17.42
N LYS A 198 -20.60 -2.07 18.71
CA LYS A 198 -21.61 -2.97 19.30
C LYS A 198 -23.01 -2.40 19.07
N LYS A 199 -23.27 -1.16 19.46
CA LYS A 199 -24.60 -0.53 19.30
C LYS A 199 -25.03 -0.47 17.83
N ILE A 200 -24.12 -0.14 16.92
CA ILE A 200 -24.40 -0.23 15.47
C ILE A 200 -24.78 -1.65 15.08
N THR A 201 -23.97 -2.65 15.43
CA THR A 201 -24.15 -4.04 14.99
C THR A 201 -25.45 -4.63 15.52
N TYR A 202 -25.70 -4.51 16.83
CA TYR A 202 -26.79 -5.22 17.50
C TYR A 202 -28.12 -4.48 17.49
N GLU A 203 -28.13 -3.15 17.45
CA GLU A 203 -29.38 -2.37 17.61
C GLU A 203 -29.81 -1.67 16.33
N LYS A 204 -28.86 -1.25 15.48
CA LYS A 204 -29.15 -0.33 14.37
C LYS A 204 -28.92 -0.95 12.99
N LEU A 205 -28.05 -1.95 12.85
CA LEU A 205 -27.56 -2.43 11.55
C LEU A 205 -28.71 -2.78 10.59
N LEU A 206 -29.68 -3.54 11.09
CA LEU A 206 -30.82 -3.98 10.30
C LEU A 206 -31.81 -2.84 9.96
N ASN A 207 -31.69 -1.65 10.53
CA ASN A 207 -32.55 -0.51 10.19
C ASN A 207 -31.96 0.39 9.10
N PHE A 208 -30.67 0.23 8.78
CA PHE A 208 -30.04 0.97 7.68
C PHE A 208 -30.48 0.46 6.31
N ASP A 209 -30.20 1.26 5.29
CA ASP A 209 -30.45 0.88 3.90
C ASP A 209 -29.53 -0.27 3.43
N LYS A 210 -29.85 -0.81 2.25
CA LYS A 210 -29.09 -1.92 1.66
C LYS A 210 -27.63 -1.55 1.34
N GLU A 211 -27.33 -0.28 1.07
CA GLU A 211 -26.00 0.16 0.67
C GLU A 211 -25.04 0.15 1.88
N LEU A 212 -25.49 0.65 3.02
CA LEU A 212 -24.71 0.62 4.26
C LEU A 212 -24.56 -0.81 4.81
N ILE A 213 -25.63 -1.63 4.73
CA ILE A 213 -25.54 -3.06 5.08
C ILE A 213 -24.56 -3.79 4.15
N ARG A 214 -24.53 -3.46 2.85
CA ARG A 214 -23.54 -4.01 1.90
C ARG A 214 -22.12 -3.64 2.31
N GLY A 215 -21.86 -2.38 2.65
CA GLY A 215 -20.56 -1.94 3.16
C GLY A 215 -20.15 -2.71 4.41
N PHE A 216 -21.03 -2.80 5.40
CA PHE A 216 -20.77 -3.54 6.64
C PHE A 216 -20.44 -5.02 6.38
N MET A 217 -21.24 -5.69 5.55
CA MET A 217 -21.03 -7.09 5.22
C MET A 217 -19.76 -7.31 4.39
N ARG A 218 -19.32 -6.35 3.57
CA ARG A 218 -18.00 -6.39 2.90
C ARG A 218 -16.87 -6.41 3.93
N GLY A 219 -16.97 -5.58 4.97
CA GLY A 219 -16.02 -5.58 6.08
C GLY A 219 -15.98 -6.91 6.84
N ILE A 220 -17.14 -7.43 7.23
CA ILE A 220 -17.26 -8.73 7.93
C ILE A 220 -16.68 -9.87 7.09
N ILE A 221 -17.02 -9.94 5.81
CA ILE A 221 -16.51 -10.97 4.90
C ILE A 221 -15.00 -10.84 4.68
N ALA A 222 -14.47 -9.62 4.62
CA ALA A 222 -13.03 -9.41 4.49
C ALA A 222 -12.25 -9.87 5.72
N GLY A 223 -12.77 -9.70 6.94
CA GLY A 223 -12.16 -10.22 8.16
C GLY A 223 -12.42 -11.72 8.36
N GLU A 224 -13.68 -12.13 8.47
CA GLU A 224 -14.09 -13.48 8.91
C GLU A 224 -14.50 -14.42 7.78
N GLY A 225 -14.60 -13.93 6.53
CA GLY A 225 -15.00 -14.74 5.39
C GLY A 225 -13.93 -15.73 4.95
N CYS A 226 -14.33 -16.95 4.59
CA CYS A 226 -13.47 -17.98 4.04
C CYS A 226 -14.10 -18.62 2.81
N VAL A 227 -13.28 -18.85 1.79
CA VAL A 227 -13.68 -19.55 0.56
C VAL A 227 -13.17 -20.98 0.63
N GLU A 228 -14.09 -21.95 0.61
CA GLU A 228 -13.78 -23.38 0.59
C GLU A 228 -13.91 -23.92 -0.83
N LEU A 229 -12.82 -24.50 -1.31
CA LEU A 229 -12.77 -25.22 -2.58
C LEU A 229 -12.59 -26.72 -2.30
N SER A 230 -13.67 -27.45 -2.01
CA SER A 230 -13.56 -28.91 -1.88
C SER A 230 -13.51 -29.56 -3.26
N LYS A 231 -12.33 -30.07 -3.63
CA LYS A 231 -12.13 -30.79 -4.90
C LYS A 231 -12.87 -32.13 -4.92
N THR A 232 -12.99 -32.81 -3.79
CA THR A 232 -13.59 -34.14 -3.68
C THR A 232 -15.11 -34.09 -3.88
N ASP A 233 -15.75 -33.10 -3.25
CA ASP A 233 -17.22 -33.04 -3.20
C ASP A 233 -17.82 -32.06 -4.22
N LYS A 234 -16.97 -31.33 -4.97
CA LYS A 234 -17.37 -30.19 -5.83
C LYS A 234 -18.26 -29.18 -5.11
N LYS A 235 -18.13 -29.08 -3.78
CA LYS A 235 -18.87 -28.13 -2.94
C LYS A 235 -18.12 -26.81 -2.93
N TYR A 236 -18.73 -25.82 -3.55
CA TYR A 236 -18.26 -24.43 -3.59
C TYR A 236 -19.02 -23.63 -2.52
N ARG A 237 -18.30 -23.22 -1.48
CA ARG A 237 -18.91 -22.57 -0.32
C ARG A 237 -18.10 -21.37 0.09
N VAL A 238 -18.80 -20.30 0.46
CA VAL A 238 -18.25 -19.21 1.26
C VAL A 238 -18.85 -19.37 2.64
N HIS A 239 -18.07 -19.16 3.70
CA HIS A 239 -18.61 -19.07 5.05
C HIS A 239 -18.02 -17.88 5.79
N ILE A 240 -18.77 -17.39 6.77
CA ILE A 240 -18.32 -16.37 7.71
C ILE A 240 -18.16 -17.07 9.06
N SER A 241 -16.98 -16.95 9.66
CA SER A 241 -16.72 -17.43 11.02
C SER A 241 -17.37 -16.47 12.02
N VAL A 242 -18.23 -16.98 12.89
CA VAL A 242 -18.98 -16.21 13.88
C VAL A 242 -19.33 -17.09 15.07
N SER A 243 -18.70 -16.82 16.22
CA SER A 243 -18.84 -17.64 17.43
C SER A 243 -20.05 -17.28 18.28
N LYS A 244 -20.53 -16.03 18.21
CA LYS A 244 -21.70 -15.56 18.99
C LYS A 244 -22.99 -15.75 18.19
N GLU A 245 -24.00 -16.37 18.80
CA GLU A 245 -25.25 -16.68 18.10
C GLU A 245 -26.04 -15.42 17.71
N ASP A 246 -26.05 -14.39 18.54
CA ASP A 246 -26.71 -13.11 18.24
C ASP A 246 -26.08 -12.43 17.01
N GLU A 247 -24.75 -12.42 16.91
CA GLU A 247 -24.06 -11.88 15.73
C GLU A 247 -24.37 -12.70 14.48
N LYS A 248 -24.42 -14.04 14.62
CA LYS A 248 -24.76 -14.95 13.53
C LYS A 248 -26.16 -14.66 12.98
N GLU A 249 -27.13 -14.41 13.85
CA GLU A 249 -28.50 -14.03 13.45
C GLU A 249 -28.51 -12.68 12.72
N ILE A 250 -27.80 -11.68 13.24
CA ILE A 250 -27.70 -10.36 12.60
C ILE A 250 -27.07 -10.46 11.21
N TYR A 251 -25.99 -11.21 11.05
CA TYR A 251 -25.33 -11.39 9.75
C TYR A 251 -26.22 -12.19 8.78
N TYR A 252 -26.95 -13.19 9.27
CA TYR A 252 -27.94 -13.93 8.48
C TYR A 252 -29.04 -13.00 7.94
N GLN A 253 -29.63 -12.15 8.80
CA GLN A 253 -30.66 -11.20 8.37
C GLN A 253 -30.10 -10.11 7.44
N SER A 254 -28.87 -9.66 7.67
CA SER A 254 -28.17 -8.72 6.81
C SER A 254 -27.97 -9.29 5.40
N LEU A 255 -27.47 -10.52 5.28
CA LEU A 255 -27.33 -11.20 3.99
C LEU A 255 -28.68 -11.40 3.31
N LYS A 256 -29.72 -11.76 4.07
CA LYS A 256 -31.08 -11.89 3.53
C LYS A 256 -31.62 -10.57 2.95
N LYS A 257 -31.37 -9.43 3.60
CA LYS A 257 -31.70 -8.09 3.06
C LYS A 257 -30.93 -7.77 1.77
N LEU A 258 -29.73 -8.31 1.64
CA LEU A 258 -28.92 -8.26 0.43
C LEU A 258 -29.30 -9.36 -0.58
N GLU A 259 -30.41 -10.08 -0.40
CA GLU A 259 -30.85 -11.14 -1.32
C GLU A 259 -29.82 -12.30 -1.47
N VAL A 260 -28.97 -12.47 -0.45
CA VAL A 260 -28.03 -13.58 -0.32
C VAL A 260 -28.55 -14.54 0.74
N ASP A 261 -29.01 -15.71 0.30
CA ASP A 261 -29.49 -16.76 1.21
C ASP A 261 -28.29 -17.49 1.85
N SER A 262 -28.40 -17.85 3.13
CA SER A 262 -27.32 -18.50 3.88
C SER A 262 -27.87 -19.51 4.90
N ILE A 263 -27.02 -20.39 5.41
CA ILE A 263 -27.39 -21.46 6.33
C ILE A 263 -26.61 -21.26 7.63
N LYS A 264 -27.33 -21.10 8.74
CA LYS A 264 -26.76 -21.12 10.09
C LYS A 264 -26.37 -22.55 10.44
N TYR A 265 -25.08 -22.84 10.49
CA TYR A 265 -24.60 -24.13 10.97
C TYR A 265 -24.43 -24.10 12.50
N PRO A 266 -24.64 -25.24 13.19
CA PRO A 266 -24.24 -25.37 14.58
C PRO A 266 -22.74 -25.07 14.73
N GLY A 267 -22.36 -24.41 15.83
CA GLY A 267 -20.99 -23.95 16.06
C GLY A 267 -20.76 -22.54 15.54
N ASP A 268 -19.68 -22.33 14.81
CA ASP A 268 -19.08 -21.02 14.55
C ASP A 268 -19.21 -20.56 13.09
N LYS A 269 -20.17 -21.07 12.31
CA LYS A 269 -20.23 -20.79 10.86
C LYS A 269 -21.60 -20.36 10.36
N LEU A 270 -21.59 -19.30 9.55
CA LEU A 270 -22.68 -18.93 8.64
C LEU A 270 -22.27 -19.26 7.20
N VAL A 271 -22.93 -20.24 6.59
CA VAL A 271 -22.51 -20.79 5.29
C VAL A 271 -23.35 -20.23 4.16
N ILE A 272 -22.71 -19.55 3.23
CA ILE A 272 -23.26 -19.12 1.95
C ILE A 272 -22.94 -20.20 0.92
N SER A 273 -23.97 -20.97 0.62
CA SER A 273 -23.90 -22.07 -0.35
C SER A 273 -24.90 -21.82 -1.47
N LYS A 274 -24.88 -22.67 -2.51
CA LYS A 274 -25.63 -22.54 -3.77
C LYS A 274 -25.05 -21.49 -4.70
N ARG A 275 -25.10 -21.83 -6.00
CA ARG A 275 -24.58 -21.03 -7.10
C ARG A 275 -25.20 -19.63 -7.17
N LYS A 276 -26.53 -19.53 -7.03
CA LYS A 276 -27.26 -18.24 -7.08
C LYS A 276 -26.73 -17.23 -6.04
N ASN A 277 -26.41 -17.69 -4.83
CA ASN A 277 -25.94 -16.84 -3.74
C ASN A 277 -24.50 -16.40 -4.00
N ASN A 278 -23.65 -17.30 -4.49
CA ASN A 278 -22.29 -16.94 -4.91
C ASN A 278 -22.29 -15.94 -6.09
N ILE A 279 -23.25 -16.02 -7.00
CA ILE A 279 -23.42 -15.00 -8.04
C ILE A 279 -23.81 -13.66 -7.42
N GLN A 280 -24.70 -13.64 -6.44
CA GLN A 280 -25.06 -12.41 -5.72
C GLN A 280 -23.87 -11.79 -4.98
N LEU A 281 -23.05 -12.60 -4.30
CA LEU A 281 -21.78 -12.14 -3.70
C LEU A 281 -20.88 -11.44 -4.73
N LEU A 282 -20.81 -11.97 -5.95
CA LEU A 282 -20.01 -11.40 -7.03
C LEU A 282 -20.62 -10.09 -7.57
N LEU A 283 -21.92 -10.08 -7.87
CA LEU A 283 -22.62 -8.92 -8.44
C LEU A 283 -22.62 -7.73 -7.47
N GLN A 284 -22.78 -8.01 -6.17
CA GLN A 284 -22.76 -6.99 -5.13
C GLN A 284 -21.35 -6.71 -4.59
N GLN A 285 -20.32 -7.33 -5.16
CA GLN A 285 -18.91 -7.09 -4.80
C GLN A 285 -18.61 -7.33 -3.31
N LEU A 286 -19.33 -8.26 -2.67
CA LEU A 286 -19.23 -8.51 -1.23
C LEU A 286 -17.87 -9.07 -0.80
N MET A 287 -17.12 -9.65 -1.73
CA MET A 287 -15.82 -10.28 -1.49
C MET A 287 -14.62 -9.41 -1.90
N THR A 288 -14.83 -8.22 -2.45
CA THR A 288 -13.75 -7.47 -3.16
C THR A 288 -12.75 -6.77 -2.26
N LEU A 289 -13.09 -6.58 -0.98
CA LEU A 289 -12.30 -5.82 -0.03
C LEU A 289 -10.97 -6.52 0.32
N SER A 290 -10.98 -7.86 0.39
CA SER A 290 -9.78 -8.70 0.51
C SER A 290 -9.36 -9.19 -0.88
N HIS A 291 -8.20 -8.78 -1.38
CA HIS A 291 -7.74 -9.16 -2.71
C HIS A 291 -7.46 -10.66 -2.80
N GLU A 292 -6.91 -11.25 -1.74
CA GLU A 292 -6.58 -12.67 -1.71
C GLU A 292 -7.84 -13.53 -1.67
N LYS A 293 -8.77 -13.24 -0.76
CA LYS A 293 -10.05 -13.95 -0.68
C LYS A 293 -10.84 -13.77 -1.96
N TYR A 294 -10.83 -12.58 -2.56
CA TYR A 294 -11.47 -12.32 -3.84
C TYR A 294 -10.87 -13.14 -4.99
N ALA A 295 -9.54 -13.25 -5.06
CA ALA A 295 -8.87 -14.06 -6.07
C ALA A 295 -9.20 -15.56 -5.91
N LYS A 296 -9.22 -16.05 -4.66
CA LYS A 296 -9.64 -17.41 -4.33
C LYS A 296 -11.11 -17.65 -4.71
N PHE A 297 -11.98 -16.70 -4.40
CA PHE A 297 -13.39 -16.71 -4.78
C PHE A 297 -13.59 -16.73 -6.30
N CYS A 298 -12.89 -15.88 -7.05
CA CYS A 298 -12.93 -15.88 -8.51
C CYS A 298 -12.46 -17.21 -9.10
N THR A 299 -11.44 -17.83 -8.51
CA THR A 299 -10.92 -19.14 -8.92
C THR A 299 -11.97 -20.23 -8.69
N MET A 300 -12.67 -20.18 -7.56
CA MET A 300 -13.82 -21.05 -7.28
C MET A 300 -14.95 -20.84 -8.30
N MET A 301 -15.35 -19.59 -8.54
CA MET A 301 -16.46 -19.26 -9.44
C MET A 301 -16.23 -19.73 -10.88
N LYS A 302 -14.98 -19.69 -11.37
CA LYS A 302 -14.61 -20.19 -12.71
C LYS A 302 -14.86 -21.68 -12.91
N GLN A 303 -15.06 -22.45 -11.83
CA GLN A 303 -15.32 -23.88 -11.92
C GLN A 303 -16.81 -24.20 -12.10
N TYR A 304 -17.72 -23.22 -11.95
CA TYR A 304 -19.12 -23.43 -12.26
C TYR A 304 -19.34 -23.60 -13.79
N PRO A 305 -20.07 -24.64 -14.23
CA PRO A 305 -20.35 -24.85 -15.64
C PRO A 305 -21.21 -23.71 -16.20
N ASN A 306 -20.88 -23.14 -17.36
CA ASN A 306 -21.63 -22.04 -17.99
C ASN A 306 -21.68 -20.73 -17.19
N ILE A 307 -20.77 -20.50 -16.22
CA ILE A 307 -20.77 -19.26 -15.41
C ILE A 307 -20.58 -17.98 -16.25
N ARG A 308 -20.04 -18.11 -17.46
CA ARG A 308 -19.86 -17.01 -18.41
C ARG A 308 -21.20 -16.47 -18.94
N ASP A 309 -22.21 -17.33 -19.06
CA ASP A 309 -23.49 -16.95 -19.62
C ASP A 309 -24.32 -16.18 -18.57
N GLU A 310 -24.20 -16.60 -17.31
CA GLU A 310 -24.95 -16.07 -16.17
C GLU A 310 -24.41 -14.76 -15.60
N THR A 311 -23.11 -14.47 -15.79
CA THR A 311 -22.53 -13.20 -15.35
C THR A 311 -21.57 -12.63 -16.39
N PRO A 312 -21.68 -11.32 -16.69
CA PRO A 312 -20.74 -10.67 -17.60
C PRO A 312 -19.30 -10.68 -17.08
N TYR A 313 -19.09 -10.94 -15.77
CA TYR A 313 -17.78 -10.90 -15.12
C TYR A 313 -16.77 -11.91 -15.68
N PHE A 314 -17.23 -13.10 -16.11
CA PHE A 314 -16.37 -14.17 -16.64
C PHE A 314 -16.41 -14.31 -18.16
N ARG A 315 -17.18 -13.47 -18.87
CA ARG A 315 -17.17 -13.48 -20.33
C ARG A 315 -15.77 -13.12 -20.85
N PRO A 316 -15.29 -13.74 -21.94
CA PRO A 316 -14.01 -13.39 -22.55
C PRO A 316 -13.92 -11.89 -22.76
N LYS A 317 -12.73 -11.31 -22.52
CA LYS A 317 -12.46 -9.88 -22.73
C LYS A 317 -12.79 -9.51 -24.19
N GLY A 318 -13.99 -8.99 -24.40
CA GLY A 318 -14.57 -8.68 -25.71
C GLY A 318 -16.04 -8.29 -25.62
N GLU A 319 -16.82 -8.93 -24.74
CA GLU A 319 -18.29 -8.76 -24.75
C GLU A 319 -18.87 -7.90 -23.62
N TYR A 320 -18.24 -7.79 -22.45
CA TYR A 320 -18.67 -6.82 -21.43
C TYR A 320 -17.48 -6.35 -20.59
N ILE A 321 -17.25 -5.03 -20.53
CA ILE A 321 -16.30 -4.42 -19.61
C ILE A 321 -17.08 -3.31 -18.91
N PRO A 322 -17.13 -3.25 -17.56
CA PRO A 322 -17.64 -2.09 -16.81
C PRO A 322 -16.92 -0.77 -17.16
N HIS A 323 -15.79 -0.87 -17.86
CA HIS A 323 -15.00 0.24 -18.39
C HIS A 323 -15.17 0.47 -19.89
N ARG A 324 -16.07 -0.24 -20.58
CA ARG A 324 -16.45 0.06 -21.97
C ARG A 324 -17.18 1.39 -21.93
N ILE A 325 -16.63 2.35 -22.66
CA ILE A 325 -17.28 3.65 -22.85
C ILE A 325 -18.61 3.33 -23.56
N PRO A 326 -19.77 3.78 -23.04
CA PRO A 326 -21.04 3.60 -23.73
C PRO A 326 -20.93 4.02 -25.20
N GLN A 327 -21.57 3.30 -26.12
CA GLN A 327 -21.43 3.56 -27.56
C GLN A 327 -21.79 5.01 -27.92
N GLU A 328 -22.78 5.58 -27.23
CA GLU A 328 -23.17 6.98 -27.32
C GLU A 328 -22.01 7.94 -26.96
N LYS A 329 -21.25 7.63 -25.90
CA LYS A 329 -20.06 8.41 -25.53
C LYS A 329 -18.92 8.21 -26.54
N ILE A 330 -18.81 7.06 -27.19
CA ILE A 330 -17.84 6.85 -28.28
C ILE A 330 -18.17 7.77 -29.47
N ALA A 331 -19.43 7.80 -29.90
CA ALA A 331 -19.90 8.68 -30.97
C ALA A 331 -19.63 10.16 -30.63
N LYS A 332 -20.00 10.60 -29.40
CA LYS A 332 -19.74 11.96 -28.92
C LYS A 332 -18.25 12.32 -28.87
N ILE A 333 -17.36 11.38 -28.51
CA ILE A 333 -15.89 11.64 -28.56
C ILE A 333 -15.44 11.93 -30.00
N VAL A 334 -15.91 11.14 -30.97
CA VAL A 334 -15.55 11.31 -32.39
C VAL A 334 -16.13 12.61 -32.94
N GLU A 335 -17.39 12.91 -32.62
CA GLU A 335 -18.09 14.14 -32.98
C GLU A 335 -17.36 15.38 -32.45
N LEU A 336 -17.08 15.44 -31.14
CA LEU A 336 -16.35 16.55 -30.51
C LEU A 336 -14.95 16.74 -31.12
N TYR A 337 -14.26 15.64 -31.44
CA TYR A 337 -12.95 15.70 -32.06
C TYR A 337 -13.02 16.27 -33.48
N ASN A 338 -13.99 15.83 -34.29
CA ASN A 338 -14.23 16.33 -35.65
C ASN A 338 -14.73 17.78 -35.65
N ALA A 339 -15.44 18.21 -34.59
CA ALA A 339 -15.83 19.59 -34.36
C ALA A 339 -14.67 20.51 -33.89
N GLY A 340 -13.44 19.98 -33.80
CA GLY A 340 -12.23 20.76 -33.52
C GLY A 340 -11.74 20.73 -32.06
N VAL A 341 -12.46 20.04 -31.15
CA VAL A 341 -12.02 19.88 -29.76
C VAL A 341 -10.95 18.80 -29.69
N THR A 342 -9.71 19.13 -30.03
CA THR A 342 -8.63 18.14 -30.18
C THR A 342 -7.93 17.75 -28.86
N ARG A 343 -8.17 18.49 -27.77
CA ARG A 343 -7.57 18.20 -26.46
C ARG A 343 -8.34 17.10 -25.73
N THR A 344 -7.68 15.96 -25.49
CA THR A 344 -8.31 14.80 -24.85
C THR A 344 -8.80 15.04 -23.42
N VAL A 345 -8.21 16.01 -22.71
CA VAL A 345 -8.62 16.40 -21.35
C VAL A 345 -9.97 17.13 -21.39
N THR A 346 -10.13 18.04 -22.35
CA THR A 346 -11.37 18.80 -22.55
C THR A 346 -12.54 17.89 -22.94
N ILE A 347 -12.33 16.94 -23.85
CA ILE A 347 -13.35 15.93 -24.18
C ILE A 347 -13.69 15.06 -22.95
N ALA A 348 -12.68 14.70 -22.15
CA ALA A 348 -12.84 13.88 -20.96
C ALA A 348 -13.69 14.56 -19.88
N GLU A 349 -13.45 15.85 -19.63
CA GLU A 349 -14.23 16.67 -18.70
C GLU A 349 -15.68 16.80 -19.17
N GLN A 350 -15.92 17.15 -20.44
CA GLN A 350 -17.28 17.29 -21.00
C GLN A 350 -18.12 16.01 -20.91
N LEU A 351 -17.48 14.85 -21.04
CA LEU A 351 -18.18 13.56 -21.08
C LEU A 351 -18.11 12.79 -19.75
N GLY A 352 -17.46 13.33 -18.71
CA GLY A 352 -17.30 12.66 -17.42
C GLY A 352 -16.61 11.29 -17.55
N ILE A 353 -15.53 11.20 -18.34
CA ILE A 353 -14.75 9.98 -18.57
C ILE A 353 -13.26 10.25 -18.47
N SER A 354 -12.44 9.22 -18.24
CA SER A 354 -10.99 9.44 -18.12
C SER A 354 -10.33 9.83 -19.46
N PRO A 355 -9.30 10.70 -19.46
CA PRO A 355 -8.56 11.06 -20.67
C PRO A 355 -7.91 9.87 -21.40
N ILE A 356 -7.60 8.79 -20.66
CA ILE A 356 -7.06 7.53 -21.22
C ILE A 356 -8.11 6.85 -22.10
N LYS A 357 -9.37 6.85 -21.66
CA LYS A 357 -10.52 6.29 -22.41
C LYS A 357 -10.76 7.07 -23.70
N VAL A 358 -10.73 8.40 -23.64
CA VAL A 358 -10.81 9.28 -24.83
C VAL A 358 -9.70 8.95 -25.82
N ASN A 359 -8.44 8.92 -25.38
CA ASN A 359 -7.29 8.61 -26.24
C ASN A 359 -7.40 7.24 -26.90
N ARG A 360 -7.97 6.26 -26.21
CA ARG A 360 -8.20 4.91 -26.77
C ARG A 360 -9.22 4.95 -27.90
N VAL A 361 -10.33 5.67 -27.72
CA VAL A 361 -11.37 5.84 -28.75
C VAL A 361 -10.80 6.54 -29.97
N LEU A 362 -10.09 7.65 -29.78
CA LEU A 362 -9.48 8.36 -30.90
C LEU A 362 -8.55 7.43 -31.68
N ARG A 363 -7.63 6.72 -31.02
CA ARG A 363 -6.71 5.78 -31.69
C ARG A 363 -7.42 4.65 -32.43
N ALA A 364 -8.52 4.12 -31.88
CA ALA A 364 -9.28 3.04 -32.49
C ALA A 364 -10.05 3.48 -33.75
N ASN A 365 -10.34 4.79 -33.87
CA ASN A 365 -10.98 5.40 -35.04
C ASN A 365 -9.97 6.12 -35.93
N ASP A 366 -8.67 5.84 -35.78
CA ASP A 366 -7.57 6.51 -36.49
C ASP A 366 -7.49 8.05 -36.30
N LEU A 367 -8.15 8.58 -35.28
CA LEU A 367 -8.09 9.97 -34.84
C LEU A 367 -7.00 10.16 -33.77
N GLY A 368 -6.43 11.37 -33.65
CA GLY A 368 -5.46 11.67 -32.58
C GLY A 368 -4.07 11.04 -32.74
N LYS A 369 -3.80 10.27 -33.79
CA LYS A 369 -2.42 10.00 -34.22
C LYS A 369 -1.85 11.31 -34.76
N ARG A 370 -0.98 11.99 -34.01
CA ARG A 370 -0.02 12.89 -34.66
C ARG A 370 0.72 12.04 -35.68
N ALA A 371 0.47 12.25 -36.96
CA ALA A 371 1.27 11.71 -38.04
C ALA A 371 2.69 12.25 -37.85
N LYS A 372 3.47 11.60 -37.00
CA LYS A 372 4.91 11.81 -36.93
C LYS A 372 5.40 11.26 -38.25
N LYS A 373 5.47 12.10 -39.29
CA LYS A 373 6.17 11.75 -40.53
C LYS A 373 7.52 11.18 -40.07
N PRO A 374 7.77 9.88 -40.26
CA PRO A 374 9.00 9.29 -39.79
C PRO A 374 10.14 10.03 -40.46
N THR A 375 11.13 10.48 -39.69
CA THR A 375 12.37 11.03 -40.25
C THR A 375 12.87 10.05 -41.32
N PRO A 376 13.10 10.50 -42.57
CA PRO A 376 13.51 9.60 -43.65
C PRO A 376 14.72 8.75 -43.25
N GLU A 377 14.73 7.48 -43.63
CA GLU A 377 15.81 6.56 -43.28
C GLU A 377 17.21 7.03 -43.74
N PRO A 378 17.38 7.72 -44.89
CA PRO A 378 18.67 8.32 -45.27
C PRO A 378 19.19 9.31 -44.23
N LEU A 379 18.35 10.27 -43.81
CA LEU A 379 18.69 11.26 -42.80
C LEU A 379 18.98 10.61 -41.43
N ARG A 380 18.31 9.50 -41.10
CA ARG A 380 18.61 8.75 -39.86
C ARG A 380 19.99 8.12 -39.87
N LYS A 381 20.41 7.56 -41.02
CA LYS A 381 21.76 7.00 -41.19
C LYS A 381 22.81 8.10 -41.10
N GLU A 382 22.58 9.22 -41.78
CA GLU A 382 23.44 10.39 -41.73
C GLU A 382 23.64 10.93 -40.29
N ILE A 383 22.53 11.12 -39.54
CA ILE A 383 22.57 11.50 -38.13
C ILE A 383 23.35 10.47 -37.30
N ALA A 384 23.14 9.17 -37.57
CA ALA A 384 23.81 8.10 -36.83
C ALA A 384 25.33 8.09 -37.11
N ASP A 385 25.74 8.24 -38.36
CA ASP A 385 27.15 8.26 -38.77
C ASP A 385 27.86 9.49 -38.19
N PHE A 386 27.24 10.67 -38.29
CA PHE A 386 27.74 11.89 -37.66
C PHE A 386 27.83 11.75 -36.13
N ALA A 387 26.85 11.14 -35.48
CA ALA A 387 26.85 10.94 -34.04
C ALA A 387 27.91 9.93 -33.57
N ARG A 388 28.28 8.92 -34.38
CA ARG A 388 29.39 8.00 -34.10
C ARG A 388 30.74 8.68 -34.18
N ASN A 389 30.93 9.56 -35.16
CA ASN A 389 32.18 10.30 -35.32
C ASN A 389 32.32 11.43 -34.28
N ASN A 390 31.20 11.90 -33.72
CA ASN A 390 31.16 12.99 -32.76
C ASN A 390 30.58 12.57 -31.40
N LEU A 391 31.19 11.59 -30.73
CA LEU A 391 30.70 11.05 -29.45
C LEU A 391 30.67 12.08 -28.31
N HIS A 392 31.41 13.18 -28.42
CA HIS A 392 31.50 14.25 -27.42
C HIS A 392 30.32 15.24 -27.50
N LEU A 393 29.62 15.34 -28.63
CA LEU A 393 28.48 16.26 -28.79
C LEU A 393 27.23 15.73 -28.06
N SER A 394 26.53 16.65 -27.38
CA SER A 394 25.25 16.37 -26.72
C SER A 394 24.12 16.16 -27.72
N HIS A 395 23.04 15.50 -27.30
CA HIS A 395 21.85 15.33 -28.16
C HIS A 395 21.25 16.67 -28.60
N LYS A 396 21.33 17.71 -27.77
CA LYS A 396 20.89 19.07 -28.11
C LYS A 396 21.70 19.67 -29.25
N LYS A 397 23.03 19.60 -29.22
CA LYS A 397 23.88 20.12 -30.31
C LYS A 397 23.67 19.36 -31.62
N LEU A 398 23.46 18.04 -31.55
CA LEU A 398 23.10 17.23 -32.70
C LEU A 398 21.72 17.61 -33.25
N ALA A 399 20.76 17.87 -32.36
CA ALA A 399 19.41 18.29 -32.73
C ALA A 399 19.42 19.64 -33.45
N GLU A 400 20.21 20.60 -32.95
CA GLU A 400 20.46 21.90 -33.58
C GLU A 400 21.11 21.74 -34.96
N HIS A 401 22.16 20.90 -35.08
CA HIS A 401 22.87 20.67 -36.34
C HIS A 401 21.96 20.13 -37.45
N PHE A 402 21.09 19.17 -37.12
CA PHE A 402 20.19 18.53 -38.09
C PHE A 402 18.80 19.18 -38.14
N GLN A 403 18.56 20.28 -37.41
CA GLN A 403 17.26 20.95 -37.29
C GLN A 403 16.11 19.99 -36.95
N VAL A 404 16.36 19.02 -36.08
CA VAL A 404 15.36 18.05 -35.62
C VAL A 404 15.14 18.18 -34.12
N HIS A 405 13.99 17.72 -33.63
CA HIS A 405 13.74 17.67 -32.19
C HIS A 405 14.71 16.70 -31.49
N GLU A 406 15.18 17.04 -30.29
CA GLU A 406 16.14 16.22 -29.50
C GLU A 406 15.70 14.76 -29.32
N ALA A 407 14.42 14.53 -29.00
CA ALA A 407 13.83 13.19 -28.92
C ALA A 407 13.98 12.34 -30.20
N THR A 408 14.18 12.95 -31.38
CA THR A 408 14.50 12.25 -32.63
C THR A 408 15.92 11.73 -32.61
N ILE A 409 16.89 12.55 -32.19
CA ILE A 409 18.30 12.15 -32.00
C ILE A 409 18.41 10.99 -31.00
N THR A 410 17.76 11.10 -29.83
CA THR A 410 17.78 10.04 -28.81
C THR A 410 17.27 8.71 -29.36
N ARG A 411 16.18 8.74 -30.15
CA ARG A 411 15.62 7.53 -30.78
C ARG A 411 16.57 6.94 -31.83
N ILE A 412 17.21 7.78 -32.63
CA ILE A 412 18.20 7.36 -33.64
C ILE A 412 19.42 6.73 -32.95
N CYS A 413 20.04 7.42 -31.99
CA CYS A 413 21.16 6.87 -31.22
C CYS A 413 20.84 5.51 -30.59
N LYS A 414 19.62 5.36 -30.02
CA LYS A 414 19.14 4.09 -29.46
C LYS A 414 18.98 3.01 -30.54
N LYS A 415 18.35 3.33 -31.69
CA LYS A 415 18.14 2.40 -32.82
C LYS A 415 19.47 1.86 -33.35
N TYR A 416 20.46 2.73 -33.53
CA TYR A 416 21.78 2.37 -34.05
C TYR A 416 22.81 2.04 -32.96
N LYS A 417 22.37 1.82 -31.71
CA LYS A 417 23.20 1.41 -30.56
C LYS A 417 24.44 2.29 -30.33
N ILE A 418 24.33 3.60 -30.57
CA ILE A 418 25.43 4.56 -30.39
C ILE A 418 25.58 4.86 -28.90
N LYS A 419 26.66 4.38 -28.28
CA LYS A 419 27.02 4.70 -26.89
C LYS A 419 27.77 6.02 -26.85
N LYS A 420 27.10 7.11 -26.46
CA LYS A 420 27.74 8.41 -26.25
C LYS A 420 28.73 8.34 -25.08
N SER A 421 29.81 9.12 -25.15
CA SER A 421 30.78 9.19 -24.07
C SER A 421 30.17 9.91 -22.87
N ASN A 422 30.52 9.49 -21.64
CA ASN A 422 30.05 10.11 -20.40
C ASN A 422 30.43 11.61 -20.29
N LYS A 423 31.36 12.09 -21.12
CA LYS A 423 31.72 13.51 -21.25
C LYS A 423 30.57 14.38 -21.75
N SER A 424 29.70 13.86 -22.62
CA SER A 424 28.56 14.60 -23.19
C SER A 424 27.39 14.83 -22.22
N LEU A 425 27.38 14.14 -21.07
CA LEU A 425 26.31 14.20 -20.07
C LEU A 425 26.57 15.22 -18.97
N CYS A 426 27.73 15.89 -18.96
CA CYS A 426 28.09 16.78 -17.87
C CYS A 426 27.92 18.26 -18.24
N LYS A 427 26.95 18.92 -17.61
CA LYS A 427 26.76 20.38 -17.66
C LYS A 427 27.73 21.11 -16.70
N ILE A 428 29.02 20.75 -16.70
CA ILE A 428 29.98 21.41 -15.80
C ILE A 428 30.96 22.20 -16.65
N PRO A 429 31.09 23.52 -16.40
CA PRO A 429 32.04 24.36 -17.11
C PRO A 429 33.46 23.82 -17.01
N GLU A 430 34.20 23.88 -18.11
CA GLU A 430 35.60 23.41 -18.20
C GLU A 430 36.49 24.06 -17.13
N GLU A 431 36.25 25.33 -16.82
CA GLU A 431 36.95 26.09 -15.77
C GLU A 431 36.91 25.38 -14.41
N LYS A 432 35.76 24.79 -14.05
CA LYS A 432 35.60 24.05 -12.80
C LYS A 432 36.38 22.73 -12.82
N ILE A 433 36.47 22.08 -13.97
CA ILE A 433 37.26 20.85 -14.15
C ILE A 433 38.74 21.16 -13.95
N GLN A 434 39.24 22.21 -14.61
CA GLN A 434 40.62 22.66 -14.47
C GLN A 434 40.96 23.08 -13.04
N ARG A 435 40.04 23.75 -12.34
CA ARG A 435 40.24 24.11 -10.92
C ARG A 435 40.38 22.88 -10.03
N ILE A 436 39.57 21.83 -10.23
CA ILE A 436 39.69 20.57 -9.46
C ILE A 436 41.04 19.90 -9.72
N ILE A 437 41.50 19.87 -10.96
CA ILE A 437 42.81 19.31 -11.31
C ILE A 437 43.94 20.07 -10.62
N GLN A 438 43.86 21.40 -10.62
CA GLN A 438 44.85 22.27 -9.98
C GLN A 438 44.93 22.04 -8.47
N ILE A 439 43.78 21.98 -7.77
CA ILE A 439 43.74 21.72 -6.32
C ILE A 439 44.42 20.38 -6.00
N TYR A 440 44.21 19.33 -6.81
CA TYR A 440 44.86 18.04 -6.60
C TYR A 440 46.37 18.05 -6.87
N LYS A 441 46.85 18.91 -7.76
CA LYS A 441 48.29 19.10 -8.00
C LYS A 441 48.96 19.86 -6.86
N GLU A 442 48.27 20.86 -6.31
CA GLU A 442 48.75 21.68 -5.18
C GLU A 442 48.73 20.91 -3.87
N ASN A 443 47.66 20.14 -3.62
CA ASN A 443 47.52 19.31 -2.45
C ASN A 443 46.89 17.95 -2.81
N SER A 444 47.73 16.91 -2.87
CA SER A 444 47.31 15.56 -3.25
C SER A 444 46.37 14.88 -2.24
N ILE A 445 46.23 15.41 -1.01
CA ILE A 445 45.50 14.79 0.12
C ILE A 445 44.18 15.53 0.43
N VAL A 446 43.80 16.53 -0.36
CA VAL A 446 42.60 17.35 -0.11
C VAL A 446 41.31 16.52 -0.03
N LYS A 447 40.44 16.84 0.95
CA LYS A 447 39.17 16.12 1.14
C LYS A 447 38.15 16.55 0.08
N PHE A 448 37.27 15.63 -0.33
CA PHE A 448 36.19 15.97 -1.29
C PHE A 448 35.27 17.08 -0.79
N SER A 449 35.04 17.15 0.53
CA SER A 449 34.25 18.23 1.14
C SER A 449 34.86 19.62 0.93
N GLU A 450 36.18 19.73 0.91
CA GLU A 450 36.90 21.00 0.71
C GLU A 450 36.82 21.44 -0.74
N ILE A 451 37.09 20.53 -1.68
CA ILE A 451 36.93 20.80 -3.12
C ILE A 451 35.49 21.13 -3.48
N ARG A 452 34.52 20.45 -2.86
CA ARG A 452 33.10 20.73 -3.05
C ARG A 452 32.76 22.15 -2.60
N LYS A 453 33.27 22.58 -1.44
CA LYS A 453 33.04 23.94 -0.91
C LYS A 453 33.68 25.00 -1.79
N GLU A 454 34.87 24.72 -2.33
CA GLU A 454 35.62 25.67 -3.17
C GLU A 454 35.07 25.78 -4.59
N VAL A 455 34.77 24.66 -5.26
CA VAL A 455 34.40 24.63 -6.68
C VAL A 455 32.87 24.58 -6.90
N GLY A 456 32.11 24.21 -5.87
CA GLY A 456 30.65 24.13 -5.93
C GLY A 456 30.17 23.01 -6.86
N VAL A 457 30.72 21.80 -6.76
CA VAL A 457 30.37 20.62 -7.56
C VAL A 457 30.22 19.36 -6.71
N SER A 458 29.39 18.40 -7.13
CA SER A 458 29.15 17.17 -6.36
C SER A 458 30.35 16.21 -6.34
N ASP A 459 30.44 15.34 -5.32
CA ASP A 459 31.53 14.36 -5.20
C ASP A 459 31.62 13.39 -6.37
N SER A 460 30.49 13.07 -7.02
CA SER A 460 30.46 12.24 -8.22
C SER A 460 31.26 12.87 -9.36
N VAL A 461 31.26 14.20 -9.47
CA VAL A 461 32.03 14.96 -10.45
C VAL A 461 33.50 14.90 -10.10
N ILE A 462 33.84 15.17 -8.84
CA ILE A 462 35.22 15.16 -8.34
C ILE A 462 35.85 13.78 -8.56
N LYS A 463 35.16 12.70 -8.17
CA LYS A 463 35.58 11.30 -8.41
C LYS A 463 35.87 11.03 -9.88
N ARG A 464 34.99 11.50 -10.77
CA ARG A 464 35.16 11.29 -12.21
C ARG A 464 36.33 12.10 -12.78
N VAL A 465 36.47 13.39 -12.41
CA VAL A 465 37.59 14.22 -12.86
C VAL A 465 38.93 13.61 -12.44
N ARG A 466 39.02 13.08 -11.22
CA ARG A 466 40.21 12.34 -10.77
C ARG A 466 40.51 11.13 -11.65
N LYS A 467 39.50 10.30 -11.91
CA LYS A 467 39.63 9.09 -12.73
C LYS A 467 40.05 9.40 -14.16
N GLU A 468 39.39 10.38 -14.79
CA GLU A 468 39.63 10.71 -16.20
C GLU A 468 40.98 11.40 -16.44
N ASN A 469 41.58 12.02 -15.41
CA ASN A 469 42.88 12.69 -15.49
C ASN A 469 43.99 11.91 -14.78
N ASN A 470 43.77 10.61 -14.47
CA ASN A 470 44.73 9.73 -13.81
C ASN A 470 45.26 10.24 -12.45
N LEU A 471 44.48 11.05 -11.73
CA LEU A 471 44.79 11.57 -10.39
C LEU A 471 44.37 10.59 -9.28
N GLU A 472 44.15 9.31 -9.62
CA GLU A 472 43.69 8.28 -8.67
C GLU A 472 44.76 7.98 -7.59
N HIS A 473 46.05 8.14 -7.93
CA HIS A 473 47.19 7.87 -7.04
C HIS A 473 47.40 8.94 -5.95
N LEU A 474 46.79 10.12 -6.08
CA LEU A 474 46.92 11.23 -5.14
C LEU A 474 45.82 11.10 -4.05
N GLY A 475 46.20 10.86 -2.79
CA GLY A 475 45.27 10.90 -1.64
C GLY A 475 44.78 9.54 -1.08
N PHE A 476 45.56 8.47 -1.23
CA PHE A 476 45.15 7.09 -0.86
C PHE A 476 45.29 6.69 0.63
N MET A 477 45.40 7.63 1.57
CA MET A 477 45.60 7.29 3.00
C MET A 477 44.32 7.21 3.84
N HIS A 478 43.18 7.76 3.39
CA HIS A 478 41.97 7.85 4.25
C HIS A 478 40.87 6.80 3.99
N LEU A 479 41.16 5.74 3.23
CA LEU A 479 40.23 4.60 3.10
C LEU A 479 40.49 3.46 4.11
N ILE A 480 41.50 3.58 4.97
CA ILE A 480 41.72 2.64 6.09
C ILE A 480 41.01 3.19 7.33
N GLY A 481 39.69 3.03 7.35
CA GLY A 481 38.85 3.41 8.48
C GLY A 481 37.38 3.21 8.14
N ASN A 482 36.91 1.95 8.21
CA ASN A 482 35.50 1.49 8.31
C ASN A 482 35.05 0.35 7.38
N ASN A 483 35.94 -0.45 6.80
CA ASN A 483 35.49 -1.73 6.19
C ASN A 483 36.53 -2.85 6.32
N ASN A 484 36.61 -3.42 7.52
CA ASN A 484 37.53 -4.51 7.85
C ASN A 484 36.87 -5.90 7.66
N ARG A 485 36.46 -6.27 6.43
CA ARG A 485 35.87 -7.61 6.21
C ARG A 485 36.29 -8.38 4.95
N LYS A 486 37.25 -7.92 4.13
CA LYS A 486 37.54 -8.64 2.86
C LYS A 486 39.01 -8.78 2.41
N TYR A 487 40.00 -8.75 3.30
CA TYR A 487 41.37 -9.15 2.93
C TYR A 487 42.06 -9.98 4.01
N LYS A 488 41.62 -11.24 4.14
CA LYS A 488 42.47 -12.35 4.61
C LYS A 488 42.36 -13.45 3.56
N LEU A 489 43.34 -13.52 2.67
CA LEU A 489 43.83 -14.70 1.92
C LEU A 489 44.62 -14.21 0.72
N GLN A 490 45.92 -13.97 0.92
CA GLN A 490 47.00 -14.13 -0.07
C GLN A 490 48.32 -13.63 0.57
N LYS A 491 48.79 -14.36 1.57
CA LYS A 491 50.19 -14.34 2.01
C LYS A 491 50.47 -15.72 2.60
N ASN A 492 50.83 -16.65 1.73
CA ASN A 492 51.59 -17.87 2.00
C ASN A 492 51.81 -18.59 0.67
N LYS A 493 52.76 -18.07 -0.11
CA LYS A 493 53.54 -18.76 -1.15
C LYS A 493 54.66 -17.79 -1.53
N PHE A 494 55.88 -18.31 -1.67
CA PHE A 494 57.18 -17.61 -1.74
C PHE A 494 57.66 -17.13 -0.37
N VAL A 495 58.76 -17.60 0.24
CA VAL A 495 60.04 -18.08 -0.30
C VAL A 495 60.68 -19.05 0.73
N THR A 496 61.08 -20.24 0.30
CA THR A 496 62.17 -21.01 0.93
C THR A 496 63.05 -21.57 -0.17
N THR A 497 64.11 -20.83 -0.50
CA THR A 497 65.36 -21.37 -1.06
C THR A 497 66.43 -20.30 -0.84
N VAL A 498 67.42 -20.56 0.01
CA VAL A 498 68.86 -20.57 -0.30
C VAL A 498 69.62 -21.16 0.91
N GLN A 499 70.25 -22.29 0.61
CA GLN A 499 71.45 -22.95 1.17
C GLN A 499 72.31 -22.20 2.21
N ARG A 500 72.65 -22.89 3.31
CA ARG A 500 73.93 -23.61 3.46
C ARG A 500 73.79 -24.71 4.50
#